data_AF-A0A0K1PQZ9-F1
#
_entry.id   AF-A0A0K1PQZ9-F1
#
_cell.length_a   1.000
_cell.length_b   1.000
_cell.length_c   1.000
_cell.angle_alpha   90.00
_cell.angle_beta   90.00
_cell.angle_gamma   90.00
#
_symmetry.space_group_name_H-M   'P 1'
#
loop_
_entity.id
_entity.type
_entity.pdbx_description
1 polymer ?
#
loop_
_entity_poly.entity_id
_entity_poly.type
_entity_poly.pdbx_seq_one_letter_code
_entity_poly.pdbx_strand_id
1 'polypeptide(L)'
;MEHAARDVPEANQDLYFLGAAGTNPDDVWFGGVRPGSSKSCALVVHKVAGNYERAADGVLSPSASAWNAQCVPPAGVQSIGGDSGWVGNIQSPGPGVAIMLNGKRQVARLKKVADGYTVDLSEVPTSVMVSNDRMLSLWAASEGEQWLSGKGLVVRVDNAWDGGAYQISTLALRGAPVRTDLFRIRGTSNTNLWAIGAGYALHKTTP
;
A
#
# COMPACT_ATOMS: atom_id res chain seq x y z
N MET A 1 7.27 26.28 6.33
CA MET A 1 6.83 26.49 4.93
C MET A 1 5.78 25.43 4.67
N GLU A 2 4.55 25.83 4.39
CA GLU A 2 3.40 24.94 4.13
C GLU A 2 3.37 24.60 2.64
N HIS A 3 3.40 23.31 2.30
CA HIS A 3 3.30 22.85 0.92
C HIS A 3 2.00 22.09 0.74
N ALA A 4 1.13 22.61 -0.12
CA ALA A 4 -0.04 21.90 -0.63
C ALA A 4 0.29 21.46 -2.05
N ALA A 5 0.10 20.17 -2.36
CA ALA A 5 0.17 19.67 -3.72
C ALA A 5 -0.97 20.31 -4.54
N ARG A 6 -0.72 21.50 -5.11
CA ARG A 6 -1.71 22.30 -5.84
C ARG A 6 -1.69 22.08 -7.36
N ASP A 7 -0.90 21.13 -7.85
CA ASP A 7 -0.95 20.73 -9.26
C ASP A 7 -2.15 19.80 -9.48
N VAL A 8 -3.33 20.42 -9.50
CA VAL A 8 -4.54 19.86 -10.08
C VAL A 8 -4.69 20.53 -11.45
N PRO A 9 -4.39 19.83 -12.56
CA PRO A 9 -4.45 20.41 -13.90
C PRO A 9 -5.86 20.89 -14.30
N GLU A 10 -6.89 20.43 -13.58
CA GLU A 10 -8.29 20.79 -13.77
C GLU A 10 -8.91 21.12 -12.42
N ALA A 11 -9.74 22.16 -12.34
CA ALA A 11 -10.36 22.67 -11.11
C ALA A 11 -11.24 21.66 -10.33
N ASN A 12 -11.36 20.41 -10.79
CA ASN A 12 -12.32 19.40 -10.34
C ASN A 12 -11.72 18.03 -9.97
N GLN A 13 -10.39 17.90 -9.78
CA GLN A 13 -9.83 16.64 -9.27
C GLN A 13 -9.39 16.78 -7.81
N ASP A 14 -10.23 16.29 -6.91
CA ASP A 14 -9.83 16.11 -5.51
C ASP A 14 -8.65 15.14 -5.40
N LEU A 15 -7.83 15.34 -4.37
CA LEU A 15 -6.85 14.36 -3.94
C LEU A 15 -6.91 14.22 -2.41
N TYR A 16 -6.76 12.99 -1.94
CA TYR A 16 -6.82 12.67 -0.52
C TYR A 16 -5.57 11.90 -0.12
N PHE A 17 -4.87 12.36 0.92
CA PHE A 17 -3.82 11.58 1.58
C PHE A 17 -4.45 10.71 2.66
N LEU A 18 -4.14 9.41 2.63
CA LEU A 18 -4.78 8.39 3.47
C LEU A 18 -3.80 7.78 4.48
N GLY A 19 -2.50 7.95 4.27
CA GLY A 19 -1.47 7.46 5.18
C GLY A 19 -0.13 8.13 4.95
N ALA A 20 0.73 8.05 5.97
CA ALA A 20 2.11 8.50 5.89
C ALA A 20 3.03 7.55 6.66
N ALA A 21 4.27 7.44 6.21
CA ALA A 21 5.34 6.72 6.89
C ALA A 21 6.68 7.36 6.51
N GLY A 22 7.67 7.29 7.40
CA GLY A 22 8.98 7.87 7.11
C GLY A 22 10.02 7.41 8.12
N THR A 23 11.29 7.56 7.75
CA THR A 23 12.40 7.24 8.66
C THR A 23 12.86 8.45 9.47
N ASN A 24 12.64 9.66 8.97
CA ASN A 24 13.02 10.91 9.61
C ASN A 24 12.20 12.09 9.02
N PRO A 25 12.30 13.32 9.58
CA PRO A 25 11.52 14.46 9.11
C PRO A 25 11.71 14.85 7.65
N ASP A 26 12.83 14.45 7.02
CA ASP A 26 13.18 14.77 5.63
C ASP A 26 13.17 13.55 4.71
N ASP A 27 12.57 12.44 5.15
CA ASP A 27 12.27 11.23 4.37
C ASP A 27 10.89 10.73 4.81
N VAL A 28 9.85 11.30 4.22
CA VAL A 28 8.45 11.01 4.55
C VAL A 28 7.65 10.72 3.29
N TRP A 29 7.00 9.58 3.27
CA TRP A 29 6.14 9.12 2.21
C TRP A 29 4.68 9.33 2.58
N PHE A 30 3.91 9.86 1.64
CA PHE A 30 2.47 10.07 1.77
C PHE A 30 1.76 9.24 0.71
N GLY A 31 0.92 8.32 1.16
CA GLY A 31 0.04 7.53 0.31
C GLY A 31 -1.32 8.21 0.19
N GLY A 32 -1.88 8.18 -1.02
CA GLY A 32 -3.14 8.85 -1.30
C GLY A 32 -3.92 8.24 -2.44
N VAL A 33 -4.94 8.99 -2.86
CA VAL A 33 -5.88 8.62 -3.89
C VAL A 33 -6.40 9.85 -4.62
N ARG A 34 -6.58 9.70 -5.93
CA ARG A 34 -7.43 10.56 -6.75
C ARG A 34 -8.74 9.81 -7.03
N PRO A 35 -9.86 10.22 -6.43
CA PRO A 35 -11.13 9.57 -6.69
C PRO A 35 -11.67 9.95 -8.06
N GLY A 36 -12.32 8.99 -8.69
CA GLY A 36 -13.29 9.22 -9.76
C GLY A 36 -14.63 8.59 -9.41
N SER A 37 -15.59 8.67 -10.33
CA SER A 37 -16.97 8.22 -10.09
C SER A 37 -17.11 6.71 -9.87
N SER A 38 -16.24 5.90 -10.46
CA SER A 38 -16.31 4.43 -10.44
C SER A 38 -14.98 3.75 -10.10
N LYS A 39 -13.86 4.45 -10.30
CA LYS A 39 -12.50 3.99 -10.08
C LYS A 39 -11.70 5.09 -9.42
N SER A 40 -10.63 4.71 -8.74
CA SER A 40 -9.70 5.65 -8.14
C SER A 40 -8.28 5.29 -8.54
N CYS A 41 -7.42 6.30 -8.59
CA CYS A 41 -6.03 6.14 -8.94
C CYS A 41 -5.14 6.47 -7.75
N ALA A 42 -4.10 5.66 -7.58
CA ALA A 42 -3.18 5.83 -6.48
C ALA A 42 -2.25 7.03 -6.72
N LEU A 43 -1.93 7.73 -5.63
CA LEU A 43 -1.00 8.84 -5.58
C LEU A 43 0.01 8.58 -4.47
N VAL A 44 1.29 8.80 -4.73
CA VAL A 44 2.35 8.78 -3.72
C VAL A 44 3.23 10.01 -3.86
N VAL A 45 3.40 10.71 -2.74
CA VAL A 45 4.30 11.86 -2.62
C VAL A 45 5.41 11.49 -1.66
N HIS A 46 6.63 11.88 -1.98
CA HIS A 46 7.81 11.66 -1.14
C HIS A 46 8.42 13.00 -0.77
N LYS A 47 8.52 13.27 0.53
CA LYS A 47 9.27 14.38 1.07
C LYS A 47 10.72 13.94 1.23
N VAL A 48 11.62 14.56 0.47
CA VAL A 48 13.06 14.33 0.50
C VAL A 48 13.80 15.66 0.71
N ALA A 49 14.67 15.73 1.71
CA ALA A 49 15.48 16.92 2.01
C ALA A 49 14.64 18.21 2.09
N GLY A 50 13.48 18.14 2.77
CA GLY A 50 12.56 19.27 2.90
C GLY A 50 11.62 19.53 1.71
N ASN A 51 11.87 18.92 0.55
CA ASN A 51 11.09 19.12 -0.68
C ASN A 51 10.11 17.99 -0.91
N TYR A 52 8.95 18.29 -1.49
CA TYR A 52 7.93 17.29 -1.82
C TYR A 52 8.02 16.96 -3.31
N GLU A 53 8.22 15.68 -3.61
CA GLU A 53 8.30 15.15 -4.95
C GLU A 53 7.13 14.21 -5.23
N ARG A 54 6.58 14.27 -6.44
CA ARG A 54 5.55 13.32 -6.90
C ARG A 54 6.23 12.02 -7.29
N ALA A 55 6.32 11.09 -6.34
CA ALA A 55 7.03 9.83 -6.53
C ALA A 55 6.30 8.89 -7.49
N ALA A 56 4.97 8.85 -7.41
CA ALA A 56 4.14 8.22 -8.41
C ALA A 56 2.71 8.81 -8.41
N ASP A 57 2.05 8.82 -9.56
CA ASP A 57 0.68 9.33 -9.69
C ASP A 57 -0.06 8.60 -10.82
N GLY A 58 -1.38 8.57 -10.70
CA GLY A 58 -2.28 8.08 -11.72
C GLY A 58 -3.50 8.98 -11.80
N VAL A 59 -3.94 9.28 -13.01
CA VAL A 59 -5.20 9.96 -13.32
C VAL A 59 -6.06 9.05 -14.17
N LEU A 60 -7.39 9.22 -14.12
CA LEU A 60 -8.26 8.46 -15.01
C LEU A 60 -8.05 8.91 -16.45
N SER A 61 -7.91 7.95 -17.36
CA SER A 61 -7.81 8.23 -18.79
C SER A 61 -9.04 9.01 -19.28
N PRO A 62 -8.86 10.18 -19.94
CA PRO A 62 -9.96 11.06 -20.33
C PRO A 62 -10.86 10.49 -21.44
N SER A 63 -10.42 9.43 -22.15
CA SER A 63 -11.10 8.88 -23.32
C SER A 63 -11.91 7.60 -23.07
N ALA A 64 -11.92 7.10 -21.84
CA ALA A 64 -12.60 5.86 -21.50
C ALA A 64 -13.91 6.12 -20.74
N SER A 65 -14.96 5.35 -21.04
CA SER A 65 -16.15 5.34 -20.20
C SER A 65 -15.77 5.02 -18.75
N ALA A 66 -16.50 5.56 -17.77
CA ALA A 66 -16.14 5.46 -16.35
C ALA A 66 -15.80 4.02 -15.90
N TRP A 67 -16.44 3.00 -16.47
CA TRP A 67 -16.21 1.59 -16.15
C TRP A 67 -14.89 1.03 -16.72
N ASN A 68 -14.46 1.53 -17.88
CA ASN A 68 -13.25 1.07 -18.58
C ASN A 68 -12.07 2.03 -18.41
N ALA A 69 -12.25 3.14 -17.68
CA ALA A 69 -11.17 4.06 -17.39
C ALA A 69 -10.03 3.34 -16.69
N GLN A 70 -8.83 3.55 -17.23
CA GLN A 70 -7.59 3.05 -16.65
C GLN A 70 -6.88 4.20 -15.95
N CYS A 71 -6.17 3.88 -14.88
CA CYS A 71 -5.24 4.82 -14.28
C CYS A 71 -4.00 4.92 -15.16
N VAL A 72 -3.80 6.10 -15.74
CA VAL A 72 -2.63 6.42 -16.55
C VAL A 72 -1.78 7.46 -15.83
N PRO A 73 -0.45 7.40 -15.91
CA PRO A 73 0.39 8.43 -15.31
C PRO A 73 0.19 9.76 -16.04
N PRO A 74 0.19 10.91 -15.33
CA PRO A 74 0.42 12.21 -15.94
C PRO A 74 1.76 12.25 -16.70
N ALA A 75 1.87 13.15 -17.68
CA ALA A 75 3.10 13.29 -18.47
C ALA A 75 4.32 13.54 -17.57
N GLY A 76 5.37 12.73 -17.75
CA GLY A 76 6.62 12.83 -16.99
C GLY A 76 6.56 12.30 -15.56
N VAL A 77 5.48 11.62 -15.16
CA VAL A 77 5.32 11.06 -13.81
C VAL A 77 5.36 9.53 -13.86
N GLN A 78 6.00 8.92 -12.86
CA GLN A 78 6.04 7.48 -12.70
C GLN A 78 4.64 6.93 -12.32
N SER A 79 4.22 5.84 -12.93
CA SER A 79 3.01 5.12 -12.51
C SER A 79 3.35 4.11 -11.41
N ILE A 80 2.47 3.96 -10.41
CA ILE A 80 2.52 2.81 -9.49
C ILE A 80 2.17 1.52 -10.23
N GLY A 81 1.41 1.61 -11.32
CA GLY A 81 0.82 0.47 -12.03
C GLY A 81 -0.51 0.00 -11.43
N GLY A 82 -1.08 -1.03 -12.05
CA GLY A 82 -2.42 -1.55 -11.76
C GLY A 82 -3.55 -0.73 -12.40
N ASP A 83 -4.73 -1.36 -12.54
CA ASP A 83 -5.89 -0.73 -13.22
C ASP A 83 -6.64 0.30 -12.35
N SER A 84 -6.48 0.21 -11.03
CA SER A 84 -7.07 1.11 -10.02
C SER A 84 -6.36 0.94 -8.68
N GLY A 85 -6.38 1.97 -7.84
CA GLY A 85 -5.69 1.90 -6.56
C GLY A 85 -5.98 3.05 -5.61
N TRP A 86 -5.65 2.82 -4.35
CA TRP A 86 -5.52 3.81 -3.30
C TRP A 86 -4.41 3.34 -2.36
N VAL A 87 -3.70 4.28 -1.74
CA VAL A 87 -2.61 3.94 -0.82
C VAL A 87 -2.95 4.43 0.59
N GLY A 88 -3.64 3.58 1.36
CA GLY A 88 -3.98 3.84 2.76
C GLY A 88 -3.04 3.16 3.78
N ASN A 89 -2.27 2.17 3.33
CA ASN A 89 -1.26 1.50 4.15
C ASN A 89 0.09 1.64 3.48
N ILE A 90 0.98 2.39 4.11
CA ILE A 90 2.33 2.67 3.66
C ILE A 90 3.29 2.49 4.83
N GLN A 91 4.48 1.96 4.56
CA GLN A 91 5.56 1.70 5.50
C GLN A 91 6.86 2.18 4.86
N SER A 92 7.79 2.67 5.68
CA SER A 92 9.12 3.09 5.23
C SER A 92 10.16 2.28 6.00
N PRO A 93 10.56 1.11 5.47
CA PRO A 93 11.50 0.20 6.16
C PRO A 93 12.95 0.72 6.15
N GLY A 94 13.25 1.76 5.37
CA GLY A 94 14.58 2.35 5.27
C GLY A 94 14.57 3.62 4.41
N PRO A 95 15.68 4.38 4.44
CA PRO A 95 15.77 5.67 3.76
C PRO A 95 15.44 5.58 2.27
N GLY A 96 14.53 6.44 1.80
CA GLY A 96 14.18 6.51 0.38
C GLY A 96 13.44 5.27 -0.14
N VAL A 97 12.89 4.44 0.75
CA VAL A 97 12.08 3.26 0.39
C VAL A 97 10.71 3.37 1.02
N ALA A 98 9.68 3.08 0.21
CA ALA A 98 8.33 2.87 0.69
C ALA A 98 7.77 1.53 0.21
N ILE A 99 7.05 0.85 1.10
CA ILE A 99 6.27 -0.35 0.80
C ILE A 99 4.82 -0.09 1.17
N MET A 100 3.91 -0.44 0.28
CA MET A 100 2.52 -0.06 0.43
C MET A 100 1.56 -1.09 -0.12
N LEU A 101 0.33 -1.05 0.38
CA LEU A 101 -0.79 -1.76 -0.21
C LEU A 101 -1.49 -0.82 -1.20
N ASN A 102 -1.38 -1.15 -2.50
CA ASN A 102 -2.08 -0.48 -3.59
C ASN A 102 -3.41 -1.19 -3.87
N GLY A 103 -4.51 -0.51 -3.59
CA GLY A 103 -5.84 -1.06 -3.83
C GLY A 103 -6.11 -2.31 -3.00
N LYS A 104 -6.59 -3.39 -3.64
CA LYS A 104 -7.11 -4.56 -2.92
C LYS A 104 -6.04 -5.60 -2.55
N ARG A 105 -5.08 -5.85 -3.43
CA ARG A 105 -4.22 -7.04 -3.36
C ARG A 105 -2.80 -6.81 -3.88
N GLN A 106 -2.45 -5.58 -4.21
CA GLN A 106 -1.12 -5.27 -4.75
C GLN A 106 -0.23 -4.72 -3.67
N VAL A 107 0.88 -5.39 -3.42
CA VAL A 107 2.00 -4.83 -2.68
C VAL A 107 2.84 -4.06 -3.68
N ALA A 108 3.12 -2.79 -3.39
CA ALA A 108 3.99 -1.96 -4.21
C ALA A 108 5.21 -1.53 -3.39
N ARG A 109 6.37 -1.49 -4.04
CA ARG A 109 7.60 -0.89 -3.50
C ARG A 109 8.04 0.24 -4.39
N LEU A 110 8.26 1.40 -3.78
CA LEU A 110 8.90 2.54 -4.41
C LEU A 110 10.30 2.74 -3.81
N LYS A 111 11.28 3.01 -4.67
CA LYS A 111 12.63 3.42 -4.26
C LYS A 111 13.03 4.72 -4.93
N LYS A 112 13.55 5.66 -4.14
CA LYS A 112 14.24 6.84 -4.69
C LYS A 112 15.55 6.37 -5.36
N VAL A 113 15.75 6.79 -6.59
CA VAL A 113 17.03 6.67 -7.32
C VAL A 113 17.50 8.07 -7.73
N ALA A 114 18.69 8.18 -8.33
CA ALA A 114 19.28 9.45 -8.73
C ALA A 114 18.28 10.32 -9.53
N ASP A 115 17.72 9.75 -10.59
CA ASP A 115 16.86 10.45 -11.55
C ASP A 115 15.38 10.07 -11.43
N GLY A 116 14.88 9.89 -10.21
CA GLY A 116 13.45 9.66 -9.96
C GLY A 116 13.19 8.48 -9.04
N TYR A 117 12.29 7.59 -9.47
CA TYR A 117 11.77 6.50 -8.66
C TYR A 117 11.65 5.22 -9.48
N THR A 118 11.95 4.08 -8.86
CA THR A 118 11.60 2.75 -9.39
C THR A 118 10.37 2.22 -8.68
N VAL A 119 9.59 1.40 -9.39
CA VAL A 119 8.39 0.75 -8.85
C VAL A 119 8.47 -0.75 -9.09
N ASP A 120 8.27 -1.52 -8.02
CA ASP A 120 8.02 -2.95 -8.10
C ASP A 120 6.60 -3.23 -7.62
N LEU A 121 5.91 -4.16 -8.30
CA LEU A 121 4.57 -4.60 -7.93
C LEU A 121 4.56 -6.11 -7.72
N SER A 122 3.79 -6.54 -6.72
CA SER A 122 3.50 -7.94 -6.47
C SER A 122 2.02 -8.11 -6.14
N GLU A 123 1.35 -9.01 -6.83
CA GLU A 123 -0.05 -9.33 -6.61
C GLU A 123 -0.16 -10.49 -5.63
N VAL A 124 -0.91 -10.30 -4.54
CA VAL A 124 -1.25 -11.38 -3.60
C VAL A 124 -2.12 -12.41 -4.36
N PRO A 125 -1.66 -13.67 -4.49
CA PRO A 125 -2.43 -14.70 -5.20
C PRO A 125 -3.79 -14.95 -4.56
N THR A 126 -4.84 -15.14 -5.36
CA THR A 126 -6.17 -15.49 -4.81
C THR A 126 -6.18 -16.85 -4.13
N SER A 127 -5.29 -17.76 -4.52
CA SER A 127 -5.11 -19.07 -3.91
C SER A 127 -4.70 -19.01 -2.44
N VAL A 128 -4.11 -17.89 -1.99
CA VAL A 128 -3.70 -17.71 -0.59
C VAL A 128 -4.74 -16.97 0.24
N MET A 129 -5.93 -16.72 -0.32
CA MET A 129 -6.99 -15.97 0.32
C MET A 129 -8.17 -16.87 0.67
N VAL A 130 -8.80 -16.62 1.82
CA VAL A 130 -10.01 -17.35 2.26
C VAL A 130 -11.25 -16.93 1.44
N SER A 131 -11.18 -15.77 0.78
CA SER A 131 -12.18 -15.28 -0.17
C SER A 131 -11.51 -14.32 -1.16
N ASN A 132 -12.13 -14.06 -2.33
CA ASN A 132 -11.67 -13.06 -3.32
C ASN A 132 -11.82 -11.60 -2.83
N ASP A 133 -11.70 -11.38 -1.52
CA ASP A 133 -11.82 -10.09 -0.86
C ASP A 133 -10.53 -9.27 -1.02
N ARG A 134 -10.34 -8.24 -0.18
CA ARG A 134 -9.16 -7.39 -0.16
C ARG A 134 -8.27 -7.65 1.06
N MET A 135 -6.99 -7.33 0.92
CA MET A 135 -6.12 -7.06 2.07
C MET A 135 -6.52 -5.72 2.67
N LEU A 136 -6.43 -5.60 3.99
CA LEU A 136 -6.90 -4.45 4.76
C LEU A 136 -5.75 -3.65 5.37
N SER A 137 -4.66 -4.33 5.71
CA SER A 137 -3.49 -3.71 6.31
C SER A 137 -2.21 -4.38 5.83
N LEU A 138 -1.16 -3.58 5.76
CA LEU A 138 0.20 -4.03 5.47
C LEU A 138 1.14 -3.52 6.57
N TRP A 139 2.08 -4.38 6.96
CA TRP A 139 3.21 -4.08 7.82
C TRP A 139 4.50 -4.58 7.16
N ALA A 140 5.57 -3.79 7.26
CA ALA A 140 6.87 -4.12 6.71
C ALA A 140 7.95 -3.45 7.56
N ALA A 141 8.68 -4.24 8.35
CA ALA A 141 9.84 -3.74 9.08
C ALA A 141 11.12 -3.75 8.23
N SER A 142 11.11 -4.47 7.09
CA SER A 142 12.21 -4.56 6.14
C SER A 142 11.68 -4.69 4.72
N GLU A 143 12.57 -4.59 3.73
CA GLU A 143 12.22 -4.82 2.33
C GLU A 143 11.98 -6.29 1.98
N GLY A 144 12.58 -7.20 2.74
CA GLY A 144 12.60 -8.62 2.40
C GLY A 144 11.41 -9.40 2.94
N GLU A 145 10.60 -8.80 3.82
CA GLU A 145 9.47 -9.51 4.41
C GLU A 145 8.32 -8.55 4.71
N GLN A 146 7.13 -8.92 4.25
CA GLN A 146 5.90 -8.15 4.45
C GLN A 146 4.82 -9.02 5.08
N TRP A 147 3.99 -8.37 5.87
CA TRP A 147 2.86 -8.98 6.55
C TRP A 147 1.58 -8.26 6.17
N LEU A 148 0.60 -9.03 5.72
CA LEU A 148 -0.71 -8.52 5.33
C LEU A 148 -1.79 -9.15 6.22
N SER A 149 -2.83 -8.39 6.51
CA SER A 149 -4.02 -8.91 7.16
C SER A 149 -5.26 -8.66 6.32
N GLY A 150 -6.17 -9.62 6.35
CA GLY A 150 -7.46 -9.56 5.67
C GLY A 150 -8.52 -10.32 6.47
N LYS A 151 -9.53 -10.80 5.78
CA LYS A 151 -10.63 -11.55 6.40
C LYS A 151 -10.17 -12.92 6.90
N GLY A 152 -10.06 -13.07 8.22
CA GLY A 152 -9.76 -14.34 8.88
C GLY A 152 -8.33 -14.88 8.70
N LEU A 153 -7.43 -14.11 8.10
CA LEU A 153 -6.09 -14.59 7.73
C LEU A 153 -5.02 -13.50 7.83
N VAL A 154 -3.79 -13.96 8.09
CA VAL A 154 -2.57 -13.19 7.92
C VAL A 154 -1.73 -13.84 6.81
N VAL A 155 -1.20 -13.03 5.90
CA VAL A 155 -0.28 -13.47 4.84
C VAL A 155 1.11 -12.93 5.16
N ARG A 156 2.10 -13.81 5.14
CA ARG A 156 3.52 -13.46 5.13
C ARG A 156 4.02 -13.55 3.69
N VAL A 157 4.85 -12.60 3.28
CA VAL A 157 5.46 -12.58 1.96
C VAL A 157 6.95 -12.41 2.14
N ASP A 158 7.72 -13.38 1.68
CA ASP A 158 9.17 -13.25 1.58
C ASP A 158 9.53 -12.71 0.20
N ASN A 159 10.25 -11.59 0.15
CA ASN A 159 10.74 -10.92 -1.06
C ASN A 159 9.68 -10.83 -2.16
N ALA A 160 8.62 -10.03 -1.96
CA ALA A 160 7.48 -9.93 -2.87
C ALA A 160 7.86 -9.65 -4.35
N TRP A 161 9.05 -9.10 -4.59
CA TRP A 161 9.54 -8.61 -5.88
C TRP A 161 10.33 -9.64 -6.70
N ASP A 162 10.76 -10.75 -6.09
CA ASP A 162 11.63 -11.77 -6.73
C ASP A 162 10.93 -13.13 -6.78
N GLY A 163 9.76 -13.18 -7.42
CA GLY A 163 8.94 -14.39 -7.51
C GLY A 163 8.20 -14.78 -6.23
N GLY A 164 8.47 -14.11 -5.10
CA GLY A 164 7.65 -13.98 -3.88
C GLY A 164 7.00 -15.26 -3.33
N ALA A 165 7.44 -15.73 -2.16
CA ALA A 165 6.76 -16.82 -1.47
C ALA A 165 5.66 -16.29 -0.54
N TYR A 166 4.39 -16.45 -0.94
CA TYR A 166 3.23 -16.11 -0.12
C TYR A 166 2.85 -17.28 0.80
N GLN A 167 2.91 -17.04 2.11
CA GLN A 167 2.57 -18.02 3.14
C GLN A 167 1.36 -17.56 3.95
N ILE A 168 0.44 -18.47 4.21
CA ILE A 168 -0.81 -18.19 4.92
C ILE A 168 -0.71 -18.66 6.36
N SER A 169 -1.15 -17.82 7.28
CA SER A 169 -1.51 -18.22 8.63
C SER A 169 -3.01 -18.01 8.83
N THR A 170 -3.75 -19.11 8.97
CA THR A 170 -5.14 -19.05 9.42
C THR A 170 -5.17 -18.86 10.94
N LEU A 171 -6.10 -18.06 11.43
CA LEU A 171 -6.18 -17.73 12.85
C LEU A 171 -7.34 -18.47 13.49
N ALA A 172 -7.14 -18.96 14.71
CA ALA A 172 -8.20 -19.52 15.54
C ALA A 172 -8.27 -18.76 16.86
N LEU A 173 -9.50 -18.46 17.31
CA LEU A 173 -9.77 -17.87 18.61
C LEU A 173 -10.66 -18.83 19.39
N ARG A 174 -10.19 -19.28 20.56
CA ARG A 174 -10.89 -20.26 21.43
C ARG A 174 -11.28 -21.55 20.67
N GLY A 175 -10.37 -22.05 19.83
CA GLY A 175 -10.57 -23.30 19.08
C GLY A 175 -11.43 -23.19 17.81
N ALA A 176 -12.00 -22.02 17.51
CA ALA A 176 -12.77 -21.78 16.29
C ALA A 176 -11.99 -20.89 15.30
N PRO A 177 -12.08 -21.14 13.98
CA PRO A 177 -11.48 -20.26 12.98
C PRO A 177 -12.04 -18.84 13.05
N VAL A 178 -11.16 -17.85 12.98
CA VAL A 178 -11.54 -16.45 12.82
C VAL A 178 -12.03 -16.25 11.38
N ARG A 179 -13.23 -15.72 11.20
CA ARG A 179 -13.86 -15.48 9.88
C ARG A 179 -14.20 -14.01 9.62
N THR A 180 -13.78 -13.14 10.52
CA THR A 180 -14.00 -11.69 10.52
C THR A 180 -12.77 -10.93 10.04
N ASP A 181 -12.96 -9.66 9.72
CA ASP A 181 -11.89 -8.79 9.24
C ASP A 181 -10.82 -8.53 10.29
N LEU A 182 -9.55 -8.62 9.85
CA LEU A 182 -8.38 -8.14 10.58
C LEU A 182 -7.96 -6.79 9.99
N PHE A 183 -8.49 -5.72 10.58
CA PHE A 183 -8.36 -4.36 10.07
C PHE A 183 -6.94 -3.80 10.11
N ARG A 184 -6.09 -4.28 11.04
CA ARG A 184 -4.73 -3.80 11.21
C ARG A 184 -3.76 -4.94 11.48
N ILE A 185 -2.58 -4.83 10.90
CA ILE A 185 -1.38 -5.55 11.31
C ILE A 185 -0.27 -4.55 11.58
N ARG A 186 0.33 -4.61 12.77
CA ARG A 186 1.35 -3.67 13.25
C ARG A 186 2.32 -4.37 14.20
N GLY A 187 3.50 -3.80 14.39
CA GLY A 187 4.45 -4.33 15.34
C GLY A 187 5.68 -3.45 15.53
N THR A 188 6.72 -4.02 16.11
CA THR A 188 8.05 -3.39 16.21
C THR A 188 9.13 -4.15 15.44
N SER A 189 8.84 -5.39 15.02
CA SER A 189 9.69 -6.26 14.21
C SER A 189 8.83 -7.35 13.57
N ASN A 190 9.39 -8.13 12.65
CA ASN A 190 8.70 -9.29 12.05
C ASN A 190 8.42 -10.43 13.05
N THR A 191 9.10 -10.42 14.21
CA THR A 191 8.89 -11.37 15.30
C THR A 191 7.97 -10.83 16.40
N ASN A 192 7.65 -9.53 16.38
CA ASN A 192 6.76 -8.90 17.34
C ASN A 192 5.63 -8.16 16.61
N LEU A 193 4.61 -8.94 16.22
CA LEU A 193 3.48 -8.48 15.41
C LEU A 193 2.14 -8.71 16.12
N TRP A 194 1.19 -7.84 15.83
CA TRP A 194 -0.19 -7.90 16.30
C TRP A 194 -1.14 -7.82 15.11
N ALA A 195 -2.04 -8.79 15.00
CA ALA A 195 -3.19 -8.74 14.11
C ALA A 195 -4.43 -8.33 14.90
N ILE A 196 -5.06 -7.23 14.49
CA ILE A 196 -6.15 -6.57 15.24
C ILE A 196 -7.41 -6.62 14.39
N GLY A 197 -8.47 -7.21 14.96
CA GLY A 197 -9.78 -7.34 14.34
C GLY A 197 -10.90 -6.72 15.18
N ALA A 198 -12.14 -7.04 14.85
CA ALA A 198 -13.32 -6.57 15.58
C ALA A 198 -13.41 -7.20 16.99
N GLY A 199 -12.92 -6.48 18.00
CA GLY A 199 -13.04 -6.90 19.41
C GLY A 199 -11.96 -7.88 19.90
N TYR A 200 -10.88 -8.07 19.12
CA TYR A 200 -9.76 -8.92 19.53
C TYR A 200 -8.44 -8.43 18.91
N ALA A 201 -7.33 -8.77 19.58
CA ALA A 201 -5.97 -8.58 19.09
C ALA A 201 -5.18 -9.86 19.34
N LEU A 202 -4.46 -10.34 18.32
CA LEU A 202 -3.71 -11.59 18.34
C LEU A 202 -2.23 -11.26 18.20
N HIS A 203 -1.43 -11.65 19.19
CA HIS A 203 0.02 -11.48 19.18
C HIS A 203 0.71 -12.67 18.53
N LYS A 204 1.74 -12.41 17.74
CA LYS A 204 2.63 -13.43 17.19
C LYS A 204 3.52 -13.96 18.32
N THR A 205 3.32 -15.23 18.69
CA THR A 205 4.06 -15.88 19.79
C THR A 205 5.17 -16.82 19.31
N THR A 206 5.27 -17.11 18.01
CA THR A 206 6.29 -17.98 17.42
C THR A 206 7.00 -17.28 16.26
N PRO A 207 8.32 -17.47 16.08
CA PRO A 207 9.08 -16.97 14.93
C PRO A 207 8.50 -17.41 13.59
#